data_AF-F0QUS7-F1
#
_entry.id   AF-F0QUS7-F1
#
_cell.length_a   1.000
_cell.length_b   1.000
_cell.length_c   1.000
_cell.angle_alpha   90.00
_cell.angle_beta   90.00
_cell.angle_gamma   90.00
#
_symmetry.space_group_name_H-M   'P 1'
#
loop_
_entity.id
_entity.type
_entity.pdbx_description
1 polymer ?
#
loop_
_entity_poly.entity_id
_entity_poly.type
_entity_poly.pdbx_seq_one_letter_code
_entity_poly.pdbx_strand_id
1 'polypeptide(L)'
;MKTTKNSKKETLTPLRLGLAITDEGRDANNRPTMIAAHLWQTILWMVLYPDKIYISINAIDINKNDVKIKWYLVANDYVSLKNKAIDILRGFNYEELLRFMSTVILGDGNVTLLKHSNSKARLKPVIKISIGQVEFNEWEPILSMLKNHDIDYEIFNSAKGEVPIFIRGNNAINLARKIFDTTPPVIRILFDVLNIDKWNKLKQMSDLMPIRGISQIKIAGIRFSIDVLKRGVELRVVRCNEVDAHKIIKQLKQIYGEDFDVRKRRAGKCVKVVIPWDEVRHVKTLKCRSFLSFMKC
;
A
#
# COMPACT_ATOMS: atom_id res chain seq x y z
N MET A 1 0.49 -14.37 -38.49
CA MET A 1 -0.13 -14.03 -37.19
C MET A 1 0.20 -15.10 -36.15
N LYS A 2 1.28 -14.94 -35.37
CA LYS A 2 1.74 -15.93 -34.37
C LYS A 2 2.33 -15.29 -33.09
N THR A 3 1.95 -14.05 -32.75
CA THR A 3 2.54 -13.28 -31.64
C THR A 3 1.60 -12.97 -30.47
N THR A 4 0.29 -13.24 -30.58
CA THR A 4 -0.70 -12.88 -29.54
C THR A 4 -0.80 -13.86 -28.37
N LYS A 5 -0.22 -15.08 -28.46
CA LYS A 5 -0.34 -16.10 -27.40
C LYS A 5 0.66 -15.89 -26.25
N ASN A 6 1.83 -15.28 -26.52
CA ASN A 6 2.83 -14.99 -25.48
C ASN A 6 2.49 -13.73 -24.67
N SER A 7 2.01 -12.65 -25.30
CA SER A 7 1.74 -11.40 -24.58
C SER A 7 0.61 -11.52 -23.54
N LYS A 8 -0.42 -12.35 -23.80
CA LYS A 8 -1.49 -12.61 -22.82
C LYS A 8 -1.01 -13.38 -21.60
N LYS A 9 -0.11 -14.35 -21.77
CA LYS A 9 0.47 -15.13 -20.66
C LYS A 9 1.38 -14.27 -19.78
N GLU A 10 2.15 -13.37 -20.38
CA GLU A 10 3.01 -12.43 -19.65
C GLU A 10 2.20 -11.44 -18.81
N THR A 11 1.07 -10.94 -19.33
CA THR A 11 0.25 -9.91 -18.65
C THR A 11 -0.41 -10.40 -17.34
N LEU A 12 -0.78 -11.69 -17.25
CA LEU A 12 -1.50 -12.26 -16.10
C LEU A 12 -0.59 -12.89 -15.04
N THR A 13 0.71 -13.07 -15.32
CA THR A 13 1.67 -13.65 -14.38
C THR A 13 1.71 -12.92 -13.04
N PRO A 14 1.77 -11.57 -13.00
CA PRO A 14 1.77 -10.88 -11.71
C PRO A 14 0.53 -11.12 -10.86
N LEU A 15 -0.65 -11.14 -11.49
CA LEU A 15 -1.92 -11.40 -10.81
C LEU A 15 -1.98 -12.85 -10.27
N ARG A 16 -1.54 -13.83 -11.07
CA ARG A 16 -1.43 -15.22 -10.64
C ARG A 16 -0.50 -15.36 -9.44
N LEU A 17 0.64 -14.67 -9.45
CA LEU A 17 1.59 -14.71 -8.36
C LEU A 17 1.05 -14.11 -7.07
N GLY A 18 0.27 -13.04 -7.15
CA GLY A 18 -0.38 -12.50 -5.96
C GLY A 18 -1.39 -13.47 -5.37
N LEU A 19 -2.19 -14.14 -6.22
CA LEU A 19 -3.09 -15.21 -5.78
C LEU A 19 -2.33 -16.44 -5.25
N ALA A 20 -1.17 -16.75 -5.84
CA ALA A 20 -0.35 -17.89 -5.46
C ALA A 20 0.18 -17.80 -4.02
N ILE A 21 0.49 -16.58 -3.58
CA ILE A 21 0.98 -16.31 -2.23
C ILE A 21 -0.17 -16.31 -1.20
N THR A 22 -1.36 -15.84 -1.58
CA THR A 22 -2.48 -15.70 -0.64
C THR A 22 -3.34 -16.97 -0.54
N ASP A 23 -4.01 -17.34 -1.64
CA ASP A 23 -5.14 -18.28 -1.62
C ASP A 23 -4.84 -19.63 -2.31
N GLU A 24 -3.76 -19.72 -3.09
CA GLU A 24 -3.40 -20.95 -3.81
C GLU A 24 -2.85 -22.03 -2.86
N GLY A 25 -3.36 -23.25 -3.00
CA GLY A 25 -2.80 -24.49 -2.48
C GLY A 25 -2.13 -25.31 -3.59
N ARG A 26 -1.68 -26.51 -3.23
CA ARG A 26 -1.08 -27.47 -4.16
C ARG A 26 -1.66 -28.85 -3.94
N ASP A 27 -1.88 -29.57 -5.03
CA ASP A 27 -2.16 -31.00 -4.97
C ASP A 27 -0.88 -31.84 -5.04
N ALA A 28 -1.05 -33.17 -4.99
CA ALA A 28 0.04 -34.13 -5.07
C ALA A 28 0.83 -34.06 -6.40
N ASN A 29 0.24 -33.51 -7.46
CA ASN A 29 0.86 -33.36 -8.77
C ASN A 29 1.47 -31.96 -8.96
N ASN A 30 1.59 -31.18 -7.88
CA ASN A 30 2.08 -29.80 -7.88
C ASN A 30 1.28 -28.86 -8.81
N ARG A 31 -0.01 -29.18 -9.03
CA ARG A 31 -0.95 -28.30 -9.73
C ARG A 31 -1.49 -27.25 -8.76
N PRO A 32 -1.76 -26.02 -9.23
CA PRO A 32 -2.35 -25.00 -8.39
C PRO A 32 -3.80 -25.40 -8.06
N THR A 33 -4.15 -25.25 -6.79
CA THR A 33 -5.49 -25.53 -6.28
C THR A 33 -6.01 -24.36 -5.46
N MET A 34 -7.32 -24.23 -5.31
CA MET A 34 -7.90 -23.23 -4.40
C MET A 34 -9.21 -23.76 -3.82
N ILE A 35 -9.43 -23.53 -2.53
CA ILE A 35 -10.74 -23.68 -1.90
C ILE A 35 -11.35 -22.29 -1.78
N ALA A 36 -12.42 -22.03 -2.52
CA ALA A 36 -13.06 -20.72 -2.59
C ALA A 36 -14.46 -20.75 -1.98
N ALA A 37 -14.74 -19.83 -1.05
CA ALA A 37 -16.08 -19.62 -0.51
C ALA A 37 -16.84 -18.51 -1.24
N HIS A 38 -16.13 -17.65 -1.98
CA HIS A 38 -16.72 -16.54 -2.71
C HIS A 38 -16.72 -16.80 -4.21
N LEU A 39 -17.86 -16.56 -4.86
CA LEU A 39 -18.01 -16.75 -6.30
C LEU A 39 -16.99 -15.95 -7.12
N TRP A 40 -16.63 -14.75 -6.66
CA TRP A 40 -15.65 -13.92 -7.35
C TRP A 40 -14.25 -14.55 -7.36
N GLN A 41 -13.86 -15.30 -6.33
CA GLN A 41 -12.57 -16.02 -6.31
C GLN A 41 -12.57 -17.12 -7.38
N THR A 42 -13.68 -17.86 -7.50
CA THR A 42 -13.85 -18.87 -8.56
C THR A 42 -13.76 -18.26 -9.95
N ILE A 43 -14.42 -17.12 -10.18
CA ILE A 43 -14.39 -16.46 -11.49
C ILE A 43 -13.01 -15.88 -11.78
N LEU A 44 -12.37 -15.24 -10.80
CA LEU A 44 -11.01 -14.75 -10.93
C LEU A 44 -10.03 -15.89 -11.25
N TRP A 45 -10.15 -17.04 -10.58
CA TRP A 45 -9.37 -18.23 -10.87
C TRP A 45 -9.48 -18.64 -12.34
N MET A 46 -10.70 -18.69 -12.88
CA MET A 46 -10.94 -19.06 -14.26
C MET A 46 -10.32 -18.08 -15.28
N VAL A 47 -10.26 -16.81 -14.92
CA VAL A 47 -9.63 -15.79 -15.77
C VAL A 47 -8.10 -15.85 -15.69
N LEU A 48 -7.54 -16.15 -14.52
CA LEU A 48 -6.10 -16.21 -14.31
C LEU A 48 -5.48 -17.51 -14.83
N TYR A 49 -6.23 -18.61 -14.81
CA TYR A 49 -5.82 -19.93 -15.28
C TYR A 49 -6.67 -20.38 -16.47
N PRO A 50 -6.58 -19.72 -17.63
CA PRO A 50 -7.34 -20.15 -18.81
C PRO A 50 -6.96 -21.59 -19.20
N ASP A 51 -7.83 -22.33 -19.87
CA ASP A 51 -7.67 -23.75 -20.28
C ASP A 51 -8.39 -24.74 -19.34
N LYS A 52 -7.86 -25.96 -19.10
CA LYS A 52 -8.60 -27.03 -18.39
C LYS A 52 -8.63 -26.77 -16.90
N ILE A 53 -9.78 -26.33 -16.41
CA ILE A 53 -10.06 -26.14 -14.99
C ILE A 53 -11.02 -27.23 -14.53
N TYR A 54 -10.65 -27.91 -13.45
CA TYR A 54 -11.57 -28.76 -12.71
C TYR A 54 -12.22 -27.94 -11.59
N ILE A 55 -13.55 -28.03 -11.48
CA ILE A 55 -14.34 -27.36 -10.46
C ILE A 55 -15.26 -28.41 -9.84
N SER A 56 -15.23 -28.52 -8.52
CA SER A 56 -16.18 -29.35 -7.78
C SER A 56 -16.69 -28.62 -6.54
N ILE A 57 -17.85 -29.04 -6.04
CA ILE A 57 -18.32 -28.62 -4.73
C ILE A 57 -17.51 -29.40 -3.69
N ASN A 58 -16.72 -28.68 -2.88
CA ASN A 58 -15.94 -29.25 -1.79
C ASN A 58 -16.81 -29.50 -0.56
N ALA A 59 -17.66 -28.53 -0.24
CA ALA A 59 -18.56 -28.58 0.90
C ALA A 59 -19.74 -27.63 0.71
N ILE A 60 -20.86 -27.94 1.36
CA ILE A 60 -22.02 -27.07 1.48
C ILE A 60 -22.27 -26.89 2.99
N ASP A 61 -22.27 -25.65 3.44
CA ASP A 61 -22.51 -25.26 4.83
C ASP A 61 -23.87 -24.55 4.92
N ILE A 62 -24.85 -25.25 5.48
CA ILE A 62 -26.25 -24.78 5.59
C ILE A 62 -26.47 -24.27 7.02
N ASN A 63 -26.59 -22.96 7.16
CA ASN A 63 -26.91 -22.27 8.41
C ASN A 63 -28.36 -21.75 8.36
N LYS A 64 -28.94 -21.43 9.53
CA LYS A 64 -30.32 -20.96 9.66
C LYS A 64 -30.69 -19.80 8.70
N ASN A 65 -29.73 -18.93 8.40
CA ASN A 65 -29.94 -17.72 7.60
C ASN A 65 -29.09 -17.66 6.32
N ASP A 66 -28.28 -18.68 6.02
CA ASP A 66 -27.30 -18.61 4.93
C ASP A 66 -26.88 -20.00 4.43
N VAL A 67 -26.60 -20.13 3.14
CA VAL A 67 -26.04 -21.34 2.52
C VAL A 67 -24.72 -20.97 1.85
N LYS A 68 -23.62 -21.53 2.35
CA LYS A 68 -22.28 -21.29 1.80
C LYS A 68 -21.79 -22.52 1.05
N ILE A 69 -21.46 -22.33 -0.23
CA ILE A 69 -20.84 -23.36 -1.06
C ILE A 69 -19.34 -23.09 -1.09
N LYS A 70 -18.55 -24.08 -0.66
CA LYS A 70 -17.09 -24.08 -0.84
C LYS A 70 -16.78 -24.83 -2.12
N TRP A 71 -16.16 -24.15 -3.07
CA TRP A 71 -15.67 -24.71 -4.32
C TRP A 71 -14.25 -25.22 -4.14
N TYR A 72 -13.94 -26.34 -4.78
CA TYR A 72 -12.56 -26.79 -4.98
C TYR A 72 -12.21 -26.62 -6.45
N LEU A 73 -11.10 -25.94 -6.69
CA LEU A 73 -10.65 -25.52 -8.02
C LEU A 73 -9.26 -26.08 -8.27
N VAL A 74 -9.03 -26.62 -9.46
CA VAL A 74 -7.71 -27.11 -9.90
C VAL A 74 -7.47 -26.64 -11.33
N ALA A 75 -6.32 -26.01 -11.60
CA ALA A 75 -5.93 -25.72 -12.98
C ALA A 75 -5.01 -26.84 -13.50
N ASN A 76 -5.55 -27.70 -14.36
CA ASN A 76 -4.89 -28.96 -14.75
C ASN A 76 -3.65 -28.76 -15.62
N ASP A 77 -3.64 -27.69 -16.42
CA ASP A 77 -2.58 -27.41 -17.38
C ASP A 77 -1.48 -26.49 -16.81
N TYR A 78 -1.47 -26.28 -15.48
CA TYR A 78 -0.58 -25.35 -14.80
C TYR A 78 0.23 -26.01 -13.70
N VAL A 79 1.42 -25.48 -13.48
CA VAL A 79 2.27 -25.79 -12.32
C VAL A 79 2.08 -24.67 -11.30
N SER A 80 1.90 -25.04 -10.03
CA SER A 80 1.77 -24.07 -8.95
C SER A 80 3.00 -23.18 -8.86
N LEU A 81 2.77 -21.89 -8.62
CA LEU A 81 3.82 -20.91 -8.47
C LEU A 81 4.15 -20.61 -7.01
N LYS A 82 3.41 -21.16 -6.04
CA LYS A 82 3.52 -20.83 -4.61
C LYS A 82 4.96 -20.78 -4.08
N ASN A 83 5.77 -21.80 -4.36
CA ASN A 83 7.16 -21.88 -3.89
C ASN A 83 8.16 -21.06 -4.73
N LYS A 84 7.78 -20.63 -5.93
CA LYS A 84 8.63 -19.85 -6.84
C LYS A 84 8.26 -18.37 -6.88
N ALA A 85 7.19 -18.01 -6.17
CA ALA A 85 6.58 -16.71 -6.31
C ALA A 85 7.55 -15.59 -5.95
N ILE A 86 8.24 -15.71 -4.81
CA ILE A 86 9.23 -14.74 -4.35
C ILE A 86 10.41 -14.60 -5.31
N ASP A 87 10.94 -15.71 -5.84
CA ASP A 87 12.06 -15.65 -6.79
C ASP A 87 11.66 -14.94 -8.09
N ILE A 88 10.46 -15.22 -8.60
CA ILE A 88 9.94 -14.54 -9.80
C ILE A 88 9.69 -13.06 -9.51
N LEU A 89 9.18 -12.72 -8.31
CA LEU A 89 8.90 -11.34 -7.89
C LEU A 89 10.15 -10.46 -7.85
N ARG A 90 11.34 -11.02 -7.60
CA ARG A 90 12.60 -10.25 -7.64
C ARG A 90 12.90 -9.65 -9.02
N GLY A 91 12.36 -10.24 -10.09
CA GLY A 91 12.51 -9.75 -11.45
C GLY A 91 11.45 -8.72 -11.87
N PHE A 92 10.48 -8.40 -11.01
CA PHE A 92 9.36 -7.54 -11.39
C PHE A 92 9.79 -6.09 -11.57
N ASN A 93 9.25 -5.47 -12.61
CA ASN A 93 9.17 -4.01 -12.67
C ASN A 93 8.02 -3.49 -11.79
N TYR A 94 7.92 -2.18 -11.67
CA TYR A 94 6.93 -1.57 -10.78
C TYR A 94 5.47 -1.79 -11.22
N GLU A 95 5.20 -1.85 -12.53
CA GLU A 95 3.86 -2.11 -13.04
C GLU A 95 3.41 -3.56 -12.74
N GLU A 96 4.32 -4.51 -12.92
CA GLU A 96 4.10 -5.91 -12.53
C GLU A 96 3.88 -6.03 -11.03
N LEU A 97 4.69 -5.34 -10.22
CA LEU A 97 4.48 -5.28 -8.77
C LEU A 97 3.08 -4.77 -8.42
N LEU A 98 2.61 -3.67 -9.02
CA LEU A 98 1.30 -3.12 -8.74
C LEU A 98 0.16 -4.08 -9.09
N ARG A 99 0.28 -4.81 -10.20
CA ARG A 99 -0.65 -5.88 -10.56
C ARG A 99 -0.64 -6.99 -9.54
N PHE A 100 0.54 -7.46 -9.12
CA PHE A 100 0.68 -8.43 -8.04
C PHE A 100 0.02 -7.97 -6.74
N MET A 101 0.25 -6.71 -6.34
CA MET A 101 -0.33 -6.12 -5.13
C MET A 101 -1.86 -6.09 -5.19
N SER A 102 -2.46 -5.94 -6.38
CA SER A 102 -3.92 -5.95 -6.51
C SER A 102 -4.53 -7.26 -6.00
N THR A 103 -3.98 -8.39 -6.40
CA THR A 103 -4.45 -9.72 -6.01
C THR A 103 -4.09 -10.06 -4.56
N VAL A 104 -2.92 -9.64 -4.09
CA VAL A 104 -2.56 -9.74 -2.66
C VAL A 104 -3.59 -9.03 -1.79
N ILE A 105 -3.97 -7.80 -2.17
CA ILE A 105 -4.92 -7.01 -1.38
C ILE A 105 -6.31 -7.66 -1.40
N LEU A 106 -6.71 -8.28 -2.52
CA LEU A 106 -7.98 -8.98 -2.63
C LEU A 106 -8.02 -10.28 -1.80
N GLY A 107 -6.92 -11.04 -1.77
CA GLY A 107 -6.77 -12.25 -0.95
C GLY A 107 -6.66 -11.91 0.54
N ASP A 108 -5.45 -11.60 1.01
CA ASP A 108 -5.14 -11.41 2.44
C ASP A 108 -5.14 -9.95 2.90
N GLY A 109 -5.39 -9.01 1.98
CA GLY A 109 -5.51 -7.61 2.32
C GLY A 109 -6.85 -7.23 2.95
N ASN A 110 -6.86 -6.07 3.60
CA ASN A 110 -8.07 -5.38 4.03
C ASN A 110 -7.99 -3.92 3.61
N VAL A 111 -9.05 -3.42 2.98
CA VAL A 111 -9.17 -2.03 2.54
C VAL A 111 -10.25 -1.37 3.39
N THR A 112 -9.90 -0.30 4.08
CA THR A 112 -10.83 0.40 4.98
C THR A 112 -10.79 1.92 4.77
N LEU A 113 -11.96 2.53 4.86
CA LEU A 113 -12.17 3.97 4.87
C LEU A 113 -12.75 4.35 6.23
N LEU A 114 -11.88 4.52 7.23
CA LEU A 114 -12.32 4.74 8.61
C LEU A 114 -12.80 6.18 8.79
N LYS A 115 -13.99 6.38 9.37
CA LYS A 115 -14.43 7.71 9.81
C LYS A 115 -13.67 8.10 11.08
N HIS A 116 -13.17 9.34 11.15
CA HIS A 116 -12.57 9.85 12.37
C HIS A 116 -13.66 10.05 13.45
N SER A 117 -13.55 9.37 14.59
CA SER A 117 -14.51 9.47 15.71
C SER A 117 -14.80 10.91 16.14
N ASN A 118 -13.78 11.77 16.13
CA ASN A 118 -13.89 13.19 16.47
C ASN A 118 -13.98 14.18 15.28
N SER A 119 -14.09 13.72 14.03
CA SER A 119 -14.19 14.63 12.87
C SER A 119 -15.22 14.10 11.87
N LYS A 120 -16.34 14.83 11.75
CA LYS A 120 -17.45 14.52 10.82
C LYS A 120 -17.06 14.48 9.34
N ALA A 121 -15.84 14.90 8.95
CA ALA A 121 -15.53 15.22 7.56
C ALA A 121 -14.33 14.49 6.92
N ARG A 122 -13.57 13.65 7.63
CA ARG A 122 -12.36 13.03 7.06
C ARG A 122 -12.35 11.51 7.17
N LEU A 123 -12.36 10.86 6.00
CA LEU A 123 -12.07 9.44 5.85
C LEU A 123 -10.56 9.22 6.03
N LYS A 124 -10.19 8.16 6.75
CA LYS A 124 -8.82 7.67 6.88
C LYS A 124 -8.69 6.42 6.02
N PRO A 125 -8.13 6.53 4.80
CA PRO A 125 -7.87 5.39 3.95
C PRO A 125 -6.72 4.57 4.54
N VAL A 126 -6.96 3.27 4.64
CA VAL A 126 -5.98 2.29 5.15
C VAL A 126 -6.07 1.03 4.31
N ILE A 127 -4.93 0.60 3.80
CA ILE A 127 -4.71 -0.73 3.24
C ILE A 127 -3.87 -1.50 4.26
N LYS A 128 -4.38 -2.63 4.75
CA LYS A 128 -3.65 -3.56 5.61
C LYS A 128 -3.34 -4.82 4.80
N ILE A 129 -2.13 -5.34 4.92
CA ILE A 129 -1.76 -6.67 4.41
C ILE A 129 -1.30 -7.48 5.62
N SER A 130 -1.84 -8.68 5.80
CA SER A 130 -1.38 -9.64 6.82
C SER A 130 -0.46 -10.66 6.13
N ILE A 131 0.74 -10.88 6.68
CA ILE A 131 1.70 -11.88 6.20
C ILE A 131 2.06 -12.80 7.35
N GLY A 132 2.32 -14.08 7.10
CA GLY A 132 2.85 -14.98 8.13
C GLY A 132 4.25 -14.55 8.62
N GLN A 133 4.53 -14.71 9.92
CA GLN A 133 5.83 -14.34 10.50
C GLN A 133 7.02 -15.04 9.81
N VAL A 134 6.83 -16.28 9.37
CA VAL A 134 7.86 -17.07 8.67
C VAL A 134 8.15 -16.50 7.29
N GLU A 135 7.12 -16.02 6.59
CA GLU A 135 7.20 -15.52 5.21
C GLU A 135 7.63 -14.05 5.16
N PHE A 136 7.50 -13.31 6.25
CA PHE A 136 7.74 -11.87 6.28
C PHE A 136 9.13 -11.45 5.79
N ASN A 137 10.18 -12.24 6.10
CA ASN A 137 11.53 -11.95 5.64
C ASN A 137 11.64 -12.00 4.10
N GLU A 138 10.83 -12.84 3.45
CA GLU A 138 10.81 -12.97 1.99
C GLU A 138 10.14 -11.78 1.30
N TRP A 139 9.40 -10.96 2.05
CA TRP A 139 8.71 -9.76 1.55
C TRP A 139 9.58 -8.51 1.53
N GLU A 140 10.81 -8.55 2.04
CA GLU A 140 11.72 -7.39 2.03
C GLU A 140 11.89 -6.76 0.63
N PRO A 141 12.07 -7.52 -0.47
CA PRO A 141 12.21 -6.92 -1.80
C PRO A 141 10.95 -6.16 -2.25
N ILE A 142 9.76 -6.73 -1.99
CA ILE A 142 8.46 -6.14 -2.31
C ILE A 142 8.29 -4.81 -1.57
N LEU A 143 8.57 -4.84 -0.27
CA LEU A 143 8.50 -3.69 0.61
C LEU A 143 9.48 -2.58 0.21
N SER A 144 10.71 -2.97 -0.15
CA SER A 144 11.73 -2.04 -0.64
C SER A 144 11.32 -1.37 -1.95
N MET A 145 10.73 -2.11 -2.89
CA MET A 145 10.20 -1.54 -4.13
C MET A 145 9.07 -0.55 -3.86
N LEU A 146 8.11 -0.87 -2.99
CA LEU A 146 7.04 0.08 -2.62
C LEU A 146 7.63 1.39 -2.08
N LYS A 147 8.61 1.29 -1.19
CA LYS A 147 9.29 2.46 -0.61
C LYS A 147 10.06 3.27 -1.65
N ASN A 148 10.73 2.60 -2.59
CA ASN A 148 11.45 3.25 -3.69
C ASN A 148 10.52 4.03 -4.64
N HIS A 149 9.22 3.70 -4.65
CA HIS A 149 8.19 4.39 -5.39
C HIS A 149 7.27 5.26 -4.51
N ASP A 150 7.82 5.77 -3.42
CA ASP A 150 7.18 6.74 -2.51
C ASP A 150 5.86 6.23 -1.89
N ILE A 151 5.75 4.91 -1.67
CA ILE A 151 4.68 4.30 -0.88
C ILE A 151 5.25 3.90 0.48
N ASP A 152 5.09 4.77 1.47
CA ASP A 152 5.47 4.47 2.84
C ASP A 152 4.45 3.53 3.52
N TYR A 153 4.97 2.65 4.38
CA TYR A 153 4.19 1.71 5.17
C TYR A 153 4.72 1.60 6.61
N GLU A 154 3.89 1.10 7.51
CA GLU A 154 4.20 0.85 8.91
C GLU A 154 4.00 -0.64 9.22
N ILE A 155 5.00 -1.26 9.85
CA ILE A 155 4.92 -2.64 10.32
C ILE A 155 4.58 -2.62 11.81
N PHE A 156 3.66 -3.49 12.23
CA PHE A 156 3.35 -3.70 13.64
C PHE A 156 3.64 -5.15 14.00
N ASN A 157 4.26 -5.39 15.16
CA ASN A 157 4.40 -6.74 15.68
C ASN A 157 3.05 -7.20 16.24
N SER A 158 2.56 -8.35 15.78
CA SER A 158 1.36 -8.98 16.34
C SER A 158 1.77 -10.28 17.03
N ALA A 159 1.19 -10.51 18.22
CA ALA A 159 1.45 -11.72 19.00
C ALA A 159 0.88 -13.01 18.34
N LYS A 160 0.12 -12.89 17.24
CA LYS A 160 -0.63 -13.99 16.62
C LYS A 160 0.10 -14.67 15.44
N GLY A 161 1.42 -14.53 15.34
CA GLY A 161 2.18 -15.14 14.23
C GLY A 161 1.96 -14.50 12.86
N GLU A 162 1.30 -13.34 12.83
CA GLU A 162 1.12 -12.51 11.64
C GLU A 162 1.95 -11.22 11.77
N VAL A 163 2.45 -10.69 10.66
CA VAL A 163 3.09 -9.39 10.56
C VAL A 163 2.19 -8.46 9.75
N PRO A 164 1.36 -7.64 10.40
CA PRO A 164 0.52 -6.68 9.71
C PRO A 164 1.31 -5.47 9.19
N ILE A 165 1.22 -5.23 7.88
CA ILE A 165 1.72 -4.04 7.20
C ILE A 165 0.56 -3.09 6.94
N PHE A 166 0.72 -1.83 7.35
CA PHE A 166 -0.28 -0.78 7.16
C PHE A 166 0.24 0.30 6.22
N ILE A 167 -0.56 0.60 5.20
CA ILE A 167 -0.37 1.71 4.27
C ILE A 167 -1.53 2.68 4.54
N ARG A 168 -1.22 3.93 4.90
CA ARG A 168 -2.20 4.87 5.47
C ARG A 168 -2.22 6.20 4.75
N GLY A 169 -3.37 6.87 4.78
CA GLY A 169 -3.51 8.25 4.30
C GLY A 169 -3.16 8.39 2.83
N ASN A 170 -2.30 9.35 2.50
CA ASN A 170 -1.91 9.61 1.10
C ASN A 170 -1.16 8.45 0.46
N ASN A 171 -0.41 7.64 1.22
CA ASN A 171 0.25 6.45 0.67
C ASN A 171 -0.79 5.41 0.21
N ALA A 172 -1.88 5.26 0.97
CA ALA A 172 -2.96 4.34 0.61
C ALA A 172 -3.70 4.83 -0.65
N ILE A 173 -4.01 6.12 -0.72
CA ILE A 173 -4.61 6.76 -1.91
C ILE A 173 -3.70 6.59 -3.13
N ASN A 174 -2.42 6.88 -2.99
CA ASN A 174 -1.45 6.79 -4.08
C ASN A 174 -1.29 5.35 -4.57
N LEU A 175 -1.20 4.38 -3.65
CA LEU A 175 -1.15 2.97 -4.02
C LEU A 175 -2.44 2.53 -4.72
N ALA A 176 -3.61 2.89 -4.19
CA ALA A 176 -4.89 2.55 -4.78
C ALA A 176 -5.02 3.07 -6.22
N ARG A 177 -4.64 4.34 -6.47
CA ARG A 177 -4.60 4.91 -7.83
C ARG A 177 -3.70 4.12 -8.76
N LYS A 178 -2.45 3.90 -8.34
CA LYS A 178 -1.48 3.18 -9.16
C LYS A 178 -1.93 1.75 -9.48
N ILE A 179 -2.53 1.05 -8.51
CA ILE A 179 -3.15 -0.26 -8.74
C ILE A 179 -4.28 -0.17 -9.75
N PHE A 180 -5.20 0.80 -9.58
CA PHE A 180 -6.33 0.96 -10.49
C PHE A 180 -5.87 1.28 -11.93
N ASP A 181 -4.86 2.13 -12.09
CA ASP A 181 -4.34 2.54 -13.40
C ASP A 181 -3.58 1.40 -14.12
N THR A 182 -2.90 0.54 -13.37
CA THR A 182 -2.08 -0.57 -13.92
C THR A 182 -2.85 -1.87 -14.09
N THR A 183 -4.02 -2.01 -13.46
CA THR A 183 -4.88 -3.19 -13.60
C THR A 183 -5.45 -3.25 -15.02
N PRO A 184 -5.28 -4.37 -15.74
CA PRO A 184 -5.79 -4.51 -17.10
C PRO A 184 -7.30 -4.19 -17.18
N PRO A 185 -7.79 -3.45 -18.20
CA PRO A 185 -9.19 -3.03 -18.29
C PRO A 185 -10.20 -4.17 -18.14
N VAL A 186 -9.94 -5.33 -18.74
CA VAL A 186 -10.80 -6.52 -18.64
C VAL A 186 -10.91 -7.00 -17.20
N ILE A 187 -9.82 -6.96 -16.43
CA ILE A 187 -9.82 -7.36 -15.01
C ILE A 187 -10.57 -6.33 -14.16
N ARG A 188 -10.46 -5.03 -14.47
CA ARG A 188 -11.24 -3.99 -13.80
C ARG A 188 -12.75 -4.16 -14.00
N ILE A 189 -13.16 -4.38 -15.24
CA ILE A 189 -14.57 -4.65 -15.57
C ILE A 189 -15.05 -5.89 -14.82
N LEU A 190 -14.24 -6.94 -14.78
CA LEU A 190 -14.56 -8.15 -14.03
C LEU A 190 -14.78 -7.85 -12.54
N PHE A 191 -13.87 -7.14 -11.89
CA PHE A 191 -13.99 -6.79 -10.48
C PHE A 191 -15.19 -5.88 -10.18
N ASP A 192 -15.50 -4.94 -11.08
CA ASP A 192 -16.67 -4.07 -10.97
C ASP A 192 -17.98 -4.89 -11.08
N VAL A 193 -18.08 -5.81 -12.05
CA VAL A 193 -19.26 -6.68 -12.25
C VAL A 193 -19.46 -7.64 -11.08
N LEU A 194 -18.37 -8.16 -10.51
CA LEU A 194 -18.42 -9.07 -9.36
C LEU A 194 -18.70 -8.37 -8.03
N ASN A 195 -18.78 -7.03 -8.03
CA ASN A 195 -19.11 -6.20 -6.87
C ASN A 195 -18.24 -6.56 -5.63
N ILE A 196 -16.95 -6.77 -5.85
CA ILE A 196 -16.03 -7.21 -4.78
C ILE A 196 -15.85 -6.03 -3.81
N ASP A 197 -16.29 -6.18 -2.55
CA ASP A 197 -16.25 -5.11 -1.55
C ASP A 197 -14.87 -4.47 -1.39
N LYS A 198 -13.80 -5.28 -1.34
CA LYS A 198 -12.41 -4.78 -1.27
C LYS A 198 -12.03 -3.96 -2.50
N TRP A 199 -12.40 -4.41 -3.70
CA TRP A 199 -12.15 -3.68 -4.95
C TRP A 199 -12.92 -2.35 -4.98
N ASN A 200 -14.20 -2.37 -4.63
CA ASN A 200 -15.03 -1.17 -4.56
C ASN A 200 -14.44 -0.12 -3.62
N LYS A 201 -13.95 -0.55 -2.44
CA LYS A 201 -13.27 0.34 -1.50
C LYS A 201 -11.94 0.86 -2.04
N LEU A 202 -11.19 0.05 -2.79
CA LEU A 202 -9.94 0.46 -3.43
C LEU A 202 -10.20 1.47 -4.55
N LYS A 203 -11.25 1.28 -5.35
CA LYS A 203 -11.74 2.22 -6.36
C LYS A 203 -12.21 3.53 -5.73
N GLN A 204 -13.03 3.48 -4.68
CA GLN A 204 -13.41 4.68 -3.93
C GLN A 204 -12.17 5.40 -3.38
N MET A 205 -11.17 4.66 -2.91
CA MET A 205 -9.92 5.21 -2.39
C MET A 205 -9.05 5.87 -3.48
N SER A 206 -9.05 5.35 -4.71
CA SER A 206 -8.32 5.98 -5.82
C SER A 206 -8.92 7.34 -6.21
N ASP A 207 -10.22 7.49 -6.04
CA ASP A 207 -10.94 8.73 -6.37
C ASP A 207 -10.84 9.80 -5.27
N LEU A 208 -10.40 9.43 -4.06
CA LEU A 208 -10.20 10.40 -2.99
C LEU A 208 -9.12 11.40 -3.33
N MET A 209 -9.42 12.70 -3.22
CA MET A 209 -8.37 13.72 -3.25
C MET A 209 -7.31 13.41 -2.18
N PRO A 210 -6.00 13.60 -2.48
CA PRO A 210 -4.97 13.50 -1.46
C PRO A 210 -5.41 14.28 -0.23
N ILE A 211 -5.39 13.63 0.93
CA ILE A 211 -5.66 14.30 2.18
C ILE A 211 -4.60 15.39 2.26
N ARG A 212 -5.04 16.65 2.29
CA ARG A 212 -4.17 17.78 2.62
C ARG A 212 -3.65 17.55 4.02
N GLY A 213 -2.54 16.82 4.11
CA GLY A 213 -1.66 16.88 5.25
C GLY A 213 -1.11 18.29 5.31
N ILE A 214 -0.80 18.75 6.51
CA ILE A 214 0.13 19.86 6.65
C ILE A 214 1.39 19.35 5.95
N SER A 215 1.78 19.89 4.79
CA SER A 215 2.93 19.39 4.01
C SER A 215 4.09 19.17 4.96
N GLN A 216 4.78 18.02 4.94
CA GLN A 216 5.87 17.78 5.90
C GLN A 216 7.20 17.59 5.19
N ILE A 217 8.25 18.21 5.70
CA ILE A 217 9.63 18.05 5.25
C ILE A 217 10.43 17.43 6.39
N LYS A 218 11.32 16.48 6.06
CA LYS A 218 12.22 15.86 7.02
C LYS A 218 13.56 16.59 7.00
N ILE A 219 13.94 17.21 8.12
CA ILE A 219 15.22 17.90 8.32
C ILE A 219 15.92 17.27 9.52
N ALA A 220 17.19 16.88 9.39
CA ALA A 220 17.95 16.22 10.45
C ALA A 220 17.20 15.02 11.10
N GLY A 221 16.46 14.23 10.31
CA GLY A 221 15.69 13.11 10.86
C GLY A 221 14.30 13.47 11.38
N ILE A 222 13.97 14.76 11.52
CA ILE A 222 12.77 15.27 12.18
C ILE A 222 11.74 15.74 11.14
N ARG A 223 10.47 15.33 11.30
CA ARG A 223 9.37 15.79 10.44
C ARG A 223 8.87 17.17 10.89
N PHE A 224 9.02 18.17 10.04
CA PHE A 224 8.46 19.50 10.18
C PHE A 224 7.26 19.65 9.27
N SER A 225 6.22 20.31 9.74
CA SER A 225 5.07 20.76 8.96
C SER A 225 5.36 22.12 8.32
N ILE A 226 5.13 22.26 7.02
CA ILE A 226 5.22 23.50 6.26
C ILE A 226 3.93 24.28 6.50
N ASP A 227 4.10 25.54 6.83
CA ASP A 227 3.01 26.49 6.99
C ASP A 227 3.27 27.69 6.10
N VAL A 228 2.28 28.05 5.29
CA VAL A 228 2.36 29.15 4.34
C VAL A 228 1.60 30.32 4.94
N LEU A 229 2.33 31.32 5.42
CA LEU A 229 1.79 32.54 6.02
C LEU A 229 1.80 33.66 4.99
N LYS A 230 1.04 34.74 5.25
CA LYS A 230 1.08 35.95 4.41
C LYS A 230 2.48 36.55 4.24
N ARG A 231 3.38 36.31 5.20
CA ARG A 231 4.74 36.87 5.24
C ARG A 231 5.83 35.90 4.78
N GLY A 232 5.46 34.68 4.37
CA GLY A 232 6.43 33.68 3.93
C GLY A 232 6.08 32.27 4.38
N VAL A 233 7.00 31.35 4.10
CA VAL A 233 6.87 29.93 4.45
C VAL A 233 7.67 29.65 5.73
N GLU A 234 7.14 28.82 6.62
CA GLU A 234 7.83 28.38 7.83
C GLU A 234 7.72 26.87 7.98
N LEU A 235 8.80 26.22 8.43
CA LEU A 235 8.77 24.82 8.86
C LEU A 235 8.56 24.77 10.37
N ARG A 236 7.63 23.92 10.81
CA ARG A 236 7.09 23.92 12.17
C ARG A 236 7.00 22.51 12.73
N VAL A 237 7.52 22.32 13.92
CA VAL A 237 7.29 21.09 14.68
C VAL A 237 6.81 21.44 16.08
N VAL A 238 5.74 20.79 16.54
CA VAL A 238 5.15 21.04 17.86
C VAL A 238 5.56 19.91 18.81
N ARG A 239 5.96 20.28 20.03
CA ARG A 239 6.30 19.36 21.13
C ARG A 239 5.58 19.79 22.39
N CYS A 240 5.04 18.82 23.12
CA CYS A 240 4.35 19.07 24.39
C CYS A 240 5.33 19.35 25.54
N ASN A 241 6.62 19.04 25.37
CA ASN A 241 7.67 19.23 26.37
C ASN A 241 8.76 20.20 25.84
N GLU A 242 9.19 21.13 26.69
CA GLU A 242 10.30 22.03 26.40
C GLU A 242 11.63 21.31 26.21
N VAL A 243 11.88 20.22 26.92
CA VAL A 243 13.13 19.46 26.83
C VAL A 243 13.32 18.92 25.40
N ASP A 244 12.24 18.41 24.79
CA ASP A 244 12.29 17.89 23.42
C ASP A 244 12.49 19.00 22.39
N ALA A 245 11.89 20.17 22.62
CA ALA A 245 12.11 21.34 21.75
C ALA A 245 13.57 21.79 21.79
N HIS A 246 14.21 21.84 22.98
CA HIS A 246 15.63 22.18 23.10
C HIS A 246 16.54 21.12 22.46
N LYS A 247 16.22 19.84 22.61
CA LYS A 247 16.96 18.76 21.93
C LYS A 247 16.94 18.93 20.41
N ILE A 248 15.78 19.23 19.84
CA ILE A 248 15.64 19.49 18.41
C ILE A 248 16.48 20.70 17.98
N ILE A 249 16.40 21.81 18.71
CA ILE A 249 17.16 23.04 18.41
C ILE A 249 18.66 22.76 18.44
N LYS A 250 19.14 22.07 19.50
CA LYS A 250 20.55 21.71 19.65
C LYS A 250 21.01 20.80 18.51
N GLN A 251 20.20 19.81 18.14
CA GLN A 251 20.51 18.90 17.04
C GLN A 251 20.61 19.64 15.70
N LEU A 252 19.69 20.57 15.43
CA LEU A 252 19.73 21.37 14.19
C LEU A 252 20.97 22.26 14.13
N LYS A 253 21.30 22.97 15.22
CA LYS A 253 22.50 23.80 15.31
C LYS A 253 23.80 22.98 15.20
N GLN A 254 23.83 21.79 15.78
CA GLN A 254 24.99 20.89 15.65
C GLN A 254 25.23 20.43 14.20
N ILE A 255 24.17 20.24 13.41
CA ILE A 255 24.26 19.74 12.03
C ILE A 255 24.49 20.89 11.03
N TYR A 256 23.81 22.02 11.22
CA TYR A 256 23.78 23.12 10.24
C TYR A 256 24.59 24.36 10.66
N GLY A 257 25.14 24.37 11.88
CA GLY A 257 25.93 25.48 12.43
C GLY A 257 25.16 26.25 13.51
N GLU A 258 25.90 26.90 14.42
CA GLU A 258 25.30 27.70 15.51
C GLU A 258 24.48 28.88 15.00
N ASP A 259 24.81 29.41 13.82
CA ASP A 259 24.12 30.53 13.18
C ASP A 259 22.80 30.13 12.49
N PHE A 260 22.48 28.82 12.42
CA PHE A 260 21.27 28.33 11.79
C PHE A 260 20.02 28.86 12.51
N ASP A 261 19.21 29.68 11.82
CA ASP A 261 18.04 30.33 12.41
C ASP A 261 16.93 29.31 12.72
N VAL A 262 16.87 28.94 13.99
CA VAL A 262 15.81 28.11 14.56
C VAL A 262 15.20 28.80 15.78
N ARG A 263 13.88 29.00 15.71
CA ARG A 263 13.15 29.81 16.69
C ARG A 263 12.25 28.92 17.55
N LYS A 264 12.30 29.14 18.87
CA LYS A 264 11.36 28.55 19.82
C LYS A 264 10.17 29.50 20.01
N ARG A 265 8.94 29.04 19.79
CA ARG A 265 7.70 29.81 20.02
C ARG A 265 6.75 29.04 20.91
N ARG A 266 5.99 29.72 21.77
CA ARG A 266 4.95 29.09 22.59
C ARG A 266 3.68 28.85 21.75
N ALA A 267 3.06 27.69 21.92
CA ALA A 267 1.83 27.30 21.24
C ALA A 267 0.86 26.66 22.24
N GLY A 268 0.14 27.50 22.99
CA GLY A 268 -0.69 27.04 24.10
C GLY A 268 0.14 26.35 25.19
N LYS A 269 -0.21 25.10 25.53
CA LYS A 269 0.54 24.24 26.45
C LYS A 269 1.76 23.56 25.81
N CYS A 270 2.00 23.79 24.52
CA CYS A 270 3.09 23.19 23.77
C CYS A 270 4.13 24.23 23.36
N VAL A 271 5.25 23.74 22.84
CA VAL A 271 6.33 24.53 22.25
C VAL A 271 6.46 24.17 20.78
N LYS A 272 6.63 25.20 19.96
CA LYS A 272 6.81 25.12 18.52
C LYS A 272 8.26 25.47 18.18
N VAL A 273 8.95 24.55 17.52
CA VAL A 273 10.24 24.86 16.89
C VAL A 273 9.95 25.25 15.45
N VAL A 274 10.46 26.42 15.05
CA VAL A 274 10.19 27.07 13.77
C VAL A 274 11.49 27.32 13.04
N ILE A 275 11.57 26.91 11.77
CA ILE A 275 12.68 27.24 10.87
C ILE A 275 12.09 28.13 9.76
N PRO A 276 12.54 29.39 9.61
CA PRO A 276 12.13 30.24 8.49
C PRO A 276 12.54 29.62 7.16
N TRP A 277 11.73 29.79 6.11
CA TRP A 277 12.04 29.20 4.81
C TRP A 277 13.31 29.74 4.15
N ASP A 278 13.68 30.99 4.43
CA ASP A 278 14.92 31.55 3.89
C ASP A 278 16.12 30.74 4.37
N GLU A 279 16.13 30.31 5.64
CA GLU A 279 17.17 29.44 6.20
C GLU A 279 17.21 28.08 5.48
N VAL A 280 16.03 27.52 5.19
CA VAL A 280 15.89 26.25 4.44
C VAL A 280 16.47 26.35 3.03
N ARG A 281 16.35 27.52 2.37
CA ARG A 281 16.90 27.75 1.02
C ARG A 281 18.44 27.80 0.99
N HIS A 282 19.08 28.25 2.07
CA HIS A 282 20.53 28.36 2.14
C HIS A 282 21.21 27.00 2.32
N VAL A 283 20.48 26.00 2.84
CA VAL A 283 20.95 24.62 2.93
C VAL A 283 20.83 23.92 1.57
N LYS A 284 21.90 24.03 0.75
CA LYS A 284 22.01 23.44 -0.61
C LYS A 284 21.69 21.93 -0.70
N THR A 285 21.66 21.21 0.41
CA THR A 285 21.50 19.75 0.50
C THR A 285 20.07 19.26 0.79
N LEU A 286 19.08 20.15 0.95
CA LEU A 286 17.70 19.71 1.19
C LEU A 286 17.04 19.24 -0.11
N LYS A 287 17.14 17.93 -0.37
CA LYS A 287 16.37 17.23 -1.42
C LYS A 287 14.87 17.29 -1.11
N CYS A 288 14.22 18.40 -1.46
CA CYS A 288 12.76 18.51 -1.49
C CYS A 288 12.22 17.79 -2.73
N ARG A 289 11.89 16.49 -2.61
CA ARG A 289 11.33 15.69 -3.73
C ARG A 289 9.91 16.09 -4.15
N SER A 290 9.17 16.87 -3.36
CA SER A 290 7.74 17.15 -3.61
C SER A 290 7.36 18.63 -3.71
N PHE A 291 8.31 19.58 -3.61
CA PHE A 291 7.98 21.00 -3.44
C PHE A 291 8.21 21.87 -4.70
N LEU A 292 9.09 21.46 -5.62
CA LEU A 292 9.43 22.27 -6.80
C LEU A 292 8.28 22.45 -7.80
N SER A 293 7.23 21.62 -7.73
CA SER A 293 6.00 21.79 -8.52
C SER A 293 5.02 22.81 -7.92
N PHE A 294 5.13 23.16 -6.64
CA PHE A 294 4.18 24.04 -5.95
C PHE A 294 4.51 25.53 -6.04
N MET A 295 5.77 25.90 -6.37
CA MET A 295 6.21 27.31 -6.44
C MET A 295 6.27 27.88 -7.87
N LYS A 296 5.79 27.14 -8.88
CA LYS A 296 5.65 27.64 -10.27
C LYS A 296 4.21 28.07 -10.63
N CYS A 297 3.34 28.23 -9.63
CA CYS A 297 1.99 28.78 -9.78
C CYS A 297 1.88 30.08 -8.99
#